data_AF-A0A4W5JZK2-F1
#
_entry.id   AF-A0A4W5JZK2-F1
#
_cell.length_a   1.000
_cell.length_b   1.000
_cell.length_c   1.000
_cell.angle_alpha   90.00
_cell.angle_beta   90.00
_cell.angle_gamma   90.00
#
_symmetry.space_group_name_H-M   'P 1'
#
loop_
_entity.id
_entity.type
_entity.pdbx_description
1 polymer ?
#
loop_
_entity_poly.entity_id
_entity_poly.type
_entity_poly.pdbx_seq_one_letter_code
_entity_poly.pdbx_strand_id
1 'polypeptide(L)'
;MPAFMLKKIVLGNFAKGPVDPKMADAIDFMVDRLESLNQGELASRLTLNCQNSYVEPHKIKDLAVTIMDVFDQSALSHEAKEEMYKLYPNARRAHLKTGGNFPYLCRSAEVNLYIQIHLRQFHGTRYAAINSDMVSAEELEVQKSHLVNSAIDQ
;
A
#
# COMPACT_ATOMS: atom_id res chain seq x y z
N MET A 1 -24.81 13.81 -10.24
CA MET A 1 -23.68 14.43 -10.97
C MET A 1 -23.36 13.59 -12.20
N PRO A 2 -23.23 14.16 -13.40
CA PRO A 2 -22.89 13.42 -14.63
C PRO A 2 -21.52 12.75 -14.58
N ALA A 3 -21.35 11.66 -15.35
CA ALA A 3 -20.13 10.83 -15.37
C ALA A 3 -18.85 11.63 -15.66
N PHE A 4 -18.88 12.53 -16.65
CA PHE A 4 -17.71 13.32 -17.06
C PHE A 4 -17.21 14.26 -15.95
N MET A 5 -18.11 14.78 -15.10
CA MET A 5 -17.70 15.62 -13.96
C MET A 5 -17.01 14.78 -12.90
N LEU A 6 -17.51 13.56 -12.63
CA LEU A 6 -16.88 12.64 -11.69
C LEU A 6 -15.48 12.25 -12.16
N LYS A 7 -15.30 11.95 -13.46
CA LYS A 7 -13.98 11.71 -14.06
C LYS A 7 -13.06 12.92 -13.89
N LYS A 8 -13.56 14.14 -14.13
CA LYS A 8 -12.78 15.38 -13.96
C LYS A 8 -12.32 15.60 -12.51
N ILE A 9 -13.14 15.26 -11.52
CA ILE A 9 -12.77 15.32 -10.10
C ILE A 9 -11.59 14.39 -9.82
N VAL A 10 -11.67 13.14 -10.30
CA VAL A 10 -10.60 12.15 -10.10
C VAL A 10 -9.29 12.58 -10.78
N LEU A 11 -9.37 12.99 -12.06
CA LEU A 11 -8.21 13.47 -12.82
C LEU A 11 -7.56 14.72 -12.23
N GLY A 12 -8.34 15.55 -11.53
CA GLY A 12 -7.85 16.73 -10.83
C GLY A 12 -6.76 16.44 -9.80
N ASN A 13 -6.77 15.22 -9.23
CA ASN A 13 -5.84 14.77 -8.20
C ASN A 13 -4.57 14.10 -8.75
N PHE A 14 -4.45 13.93 -10.06
CA PHE A 14 -3.23 13.38 -10.65
C PHE A 14 -2.14 14.44 -10.69
N ALA A 15 -0.88 14.01 -10.60
CA ALA A 15 0.26 14.93 -10.61
C ALA A 15 0.25 15.77 -11.89
N LYS A 16 0.36 17.09 -11.74
CA LYS A 16 0.45 18.05 -12.85
C LYS A 16 1.88 18.57 -12.90
N GLY A 17 2.66 18.10 -13.86
CA GLY A 17 4.05 18.51 -14.01
C GLY A 17 4.93 17.42 -14.64
N PRO A 18 6.22 17.71 -14.84
CA PRO A 18 7.16 16.72 -15.33
C PRO A 18 7.29 15.57 -14.33
N VAL A 19 7.01 14.36 -14.79
CA VAL A 19 7.20 13.10 -14.05
C VAL A 19 8.16 12.20 -14.84
N ASP A 20 8.80 11.24 -14.17
CA ASP A 20 9.64 10.29 -14.91
C ASP A 20 8.79 9.39 -15.83
N PRO A 21 9.40 8.79 -16.87
CA PRO A 21 8.66 8.00 -17.86
C PRO A 21 7.78 6.90 -17.26
N LYS A 22 8.24 6.20 -16.21
CA LYS A 22 7.45 5.11 -15.60
C LYS A 22 6.24 5.64 -14.84
N MET A 23 6.35 6.83 -14.25
CA MET A 23 5.22 7.51 -13.61
C MET A 23 4.24 8.04 -14.65
N ALA A 24 4.72 8.54 -15.79
CA ALA A 24 3.86 8.93 -16.91
C ALA A 24 3.05 7.73 -17.43
N ASP A 25 3.70 6.61 -17.72
CA ASP A 25 3.04 5.39 -18.19
C ASP A 25 1.97 4.88 -17.19
N ALA A 26 2.27 4.99 -15.89
CA ALA A 26 1.32 4.63 -14.83
C ALA A 26 0.11 5.57 -14.79
N ILE A 27 0.31 6.88 -14.99
CA ILE A 27 -0.77 7.86 -15.06
C ILE A 27 -1.62 7.59 -16.29
N ASP A 28 -1.03 7.40 -17.47
CA ASP A 28 -1.73 7.12 -18.72
C ASP A 28 -2.57 5.84 -18.59
N PHE A 29 -2.00 4.77 -18.04
CA PHE A 29 -2.75 3.56 -17.73
C PHE A 29 -3.95 3.83 -16.82
N MET A 30 -3.78 4.64 -15.77
CA MET A 30 -4.87 4.97 -14.84
C MET A 30 -5.94 5.86 -15.48
N VAL A 31 -5.58 6.74 -16.40
CA VAL A 31 -6.53 7.53 -17.22
C VAL A 31 -7.34 6.58 -18.11
N ASP A 32 -6.70 5.64 -18.80
CA ASP A 32 -7.38 4.65 -19.62
C ASP A 32 -8.33 3.76 -18.80
N ARG A 33 -7.90 3.35 -17.59
CA ARG A 33 -8.77 2.61 -16.67
C ARG A 33 -9.95 3.44 -16.19
N LEU A 34 -9.74 4.73 -15.90
CA LEU A 34 -10.81 5.64 -15.51
C LEU A 34 -11.89 5.75 -16.58
N GLU A 35 -11.51 5.72 -17.86
CA GLU A 35 -12.46 5.79 -18.96
C GLU A 35 -13.42 4.59 -19.00
N SER A 36 -12.94 3.41 -18.59
CA SER A 36 -13.75 2.18 -18.53
C SER A 36 -14.81 2.16 -17.42
N LEU A 37 -14.72 3.05 -16.42
CA LEU A 37 -15.64 3.09 -15.28
C LEU A 37 -16.93 3.84 -15.60
N ASN A 38 -18.05 3.27 -15.18
CA ASN A 38 -19.36 3.89 -15.34
C ASN A 38 -19.65 4.93 -14.24
N GLN A 39 -20.72 5.69 -14.43
CA GLN A 39 -21.12 6.76 -13.51
C GLN A 39 -21.37 6.25 -12.08
N GLY A 40 -22.02 5.10 -11.94
CA GLY A 40 -22.37 4.52 -10.64
C GLY A 40 -21.14 4.05 -9.86
N GLU A 41 -20.19 3.41 -10.54
CA GLU A 41 -18.91 3.00 -9.96
C GLU A 41 -18.10 4.20 -9.47
N LEU A 42 -18.02 5.25 -10.29
CA LEU A 42 -17.31 6.48 -9.93
C LEU A 42 -17.98 7.19 -8.75
N ALA A 43 -19.30 7.33 -8.78
CA ALA A 43 -20.05 7.98 -7.72
C ALA A 43 -19.88 7.23 -6.39
N SER A 44 -20.03 5.90 -6.39
CA SER A 44 -19.86 5.07 -5.20
C SER A 44 -18.47 5.22 -4.58
N ARG A 45 -17.41 5.15 -5.40
CA ARG A 45 -16.02 5.32 -4.93
C ARG A 45 -15.75 6.72 -4.37
N LEU A 46 -16.22 7.76 -5.05
CA LEU A 46 -16.06 9.14 -4.57
C LEU A 46 -16.83 9.37 -3.27
N THR A 47 -18.05 8.85 -3.15
CA THR A 47 -18.81 8.90 -1.89
C THR A 47 -18.07 8.22 -0.75
N LEU A 48 -17.48 7.03 -0.97
CA LEU A 48 -16.70 6.34 0.06
C LEU A 48 -15.49 7.16 0.53
N ASN A 49 -14.83 7.91 -0.36
CA ASN A 49 -13.72 8.79 0.02
C ASN A 49 -14.17 9.99 0.86
N CYS A 50 -15.45 10.37 0.83
CA CYS A 50 -16.02 11.48 1.62
C CYS A 50 -16.73 11.02 2.89
N GLN A 51 -16.85 9.72 3.13
CA GLN A 51 -17.49 9.18 4.32
C GLN A 51 -16.45 8.95 5.41
N ASN A 52 -16.60 9.67 6.52
CA ASN A 52 -15.79 9.42 7.71
C ASN A 52 -16.08 8.00 8.22
N SER A 53 -15.03 7.18 8.27
CA SER A 53 -15.09 5.85 8.87
C SER A 53 -14.14 5.83 10.06
N TYR A 54 -14.61 5.27 11.18
CA TYR A 54 -13.77 5.08 12.35
C TYR A 54 -13.05 3.73 12.23
N VAL A 55 -11.74 3.76 12.43
CA VAL A 55 -10.94 2.54 12.55
C VAL A 55 -10.74 2.26 14.03
N GLU A 56 -10.74 0.98 14.40
CA GLU A 56 -10.49 0.50 15.76
C GLU A 56 -9.12 -0.19 15.83
N PRO A 57 -8.00 0.55 16.00
CA PRO A 57 -6.65 -0.04 15.90
C PRO A 57 -6.40 -1.10 16.97
N HIS A 58 -7.11 -1.02 18.10
CA HIS A 58 -7.01 -2.00 19.18
C HIS A 58 -7.42 -3.42 18.74
N LYS A 59 -8.31 -3.56 17.74
CA LYS A 59 -8.73 -4.87 17.21
C LYS A 59 -7.67 -5.54 16.33
N ILE A 60 -6.70 -4.76 15.84
CA ILE A 60 -5.66 -5.22 14.91
C ILE A 60 -4.25 -4.98 15.44
N LYS A 61 -4.12 -4.68 16.73
CA LYS A 61 -2.84 -4.42 17.42
C LYS A 61 -1.87 -5.59 17.31
N ASP A 62 -2.39 -6.82 17.34
CA ASP A 62 -1.60 -8.06 17.30
C ASP A 62 -1.41 -8.59 15.87
N LEU A 63 -1.94 -7.88 14.86
CA LEU A 63 -1.70 -8.21 13.46
C LEU A 63 -0.41 -7.53 12.99
N ALA A 64 0.37 -8.25 12.21
CA ALA A 64 1.51 -7.64 11.54
C ALA A 64 0.99 -6.66 10.48
N VAL A 65 1.37 -5.39 10.59
CA VAL A 65 1.00 -4.33 9.64
C VAL A 65 2.27 -3.81 8.97
N THR A 66 2.20 -3.55 7.67
CA THR A 66 3.25 -2.85 6.93
C THR A 66 2.63 -1.71 6.15
N ILE A 67 3.08 -0.49 6.44
CA ILE A 67 2.66 0.71 5.76
C ILE A 67 3.69 1.01 4.67
N MET A 68 3.25 0.97 3.43
CA MET A 68 4.03 1.38 2.28
C MET A 68 3.67 2.83 1.94
N ASP A 69 4.66 3.72 1.98
CA ASP A 69 4.47 5.15 1.75
C ASP A 69 5.52 5.71 0.77
N VAL A 70 5.16 6.76 0.06
CA VAL A 70 6.05 7.50 -0.86
C VAL A 70 6.42 8.85 -0.24
N PHE A 71 7.66 9.29 -0.45
CA PHE A 71 8.13 10.59 0.03
C PHE A 71 7.91 11.76 -0.93
N ASP A 72 7.55 11.50 -2.19
CA ASP A 72 7.20 12.53 -3.14
C ASP A 72 5.74 12.98 -3.00
N GLN A 73 5.32 13.89 -3.89
CA GLN A 73 3.97 14.42 -3.86
C GLN A 73 2.95 13.32 -4.16
N SER A 74 2.04 13.09 -3.21
CA SER A 74 0.92 12.16 -3.31
C SER A 74 -0.40 12.85 -2.97
N ALA A 75 -1.53 12.23 -3.33
CA ALA A 75 -2.88 12.74 -3.06
C ALA A 75 -3.23 12.76 -1.57
N LEU A 76 -2.57 11.94 -0.75
CA LEU A 76 -2.73 11.95 0.70
C LEU A 76 -1.92 13.10 1.31
N SER A 77 -2.57 13.87 2.19
CA SER A 77 -1.93 14.96 2.93
C SER A 77 -0.95 14.42 3.97
N HIS A 78 0.00 15.25 4.38
CA HIS A 78 1.00 14.85 5.38
C HIS A 78 0.35 14.55 6.74
N GLU A 79 -0.66 15.33 7.11
CA GLU A 79 -1.42 15.16 8.36
C GLU A 79 -2.12 13.80 8.40
N ALA A 80 -2.73 13.38 7.28
CA ALA A 80 -3.36 12.07 7.18
C ALA A 80 -2.34 10.92 7.34
N LYS A 81 -1.13 11.09 6.79
CA LYS A 81 -0.04 10.12 6.95
C LYS A 81 0.44 10.04 8.40
N GLU A 82 0.61 11.18 9.06
CA GLU A 82 1.01 11.22 10.48
C GLU A 82 -0.03 10.55 11.39
N GLU A 83 -1.31 10.83 11.20
CA GLU A 83 -2.39 10.20 11.97
C GLU A 83 -2.40 8.67 11.75
N MET A 84 -2.24 8.21 10.51
CA MET A 84 -2.08 6.77 10.22
C MET A 84 -0.91 6.16 10.99
N TYR A 85 0.24 6.84 11.06
CA TYR A 85 1.40 6.36 11.82
C TYR A 85 1.15 6.32 13.33
N LYS A 86 0.34 7.23 13.87
CA LYS A 86 -0.06 7.21 15.29
C LYS A 86 -1.02 6.07 15.61
N LEU A 87 -1.95 5.77 14.70
CA LEU A 87 -2.90 4.67 14.85
C LEU A 87 -2.21 3.30 14.80
N TYR A 88 -1.11 3.18 14.05
CA TYR A 88 -0.36 1.94 13.88
C TYR A 88 1.12 2.07 14.32
N PRO A 89 1.38 2.26 15.62
CA PRO A 89 2.73 2.53 16.11
C PRO A 89 3.70 1.37 15.87
N ASN A 90 3.21 0.13 15.84
CA ASN A 90 4.01 -1.08 15.66
C ASN A 90 4.12 -1.52 14.19
N ALA A 91 3.53 -0.77 13.25
CA ALA A 91 3.61 -1.13 11.84
C ALA A 91 5.03 -0.95 11.30
N ARG A 92 5.48 -1.92 10.50
CA ARG A 92 6.71 -1.75 9.71
C ARG A 92 6.49 -0.66 8.67
N ARG A 93 7.48 0.20 8.47
CA ARG A 93 7.41 1.27 7.47
C ARG A 93 8.30 0.96 6.28
N ALA A 94 7.68 0.89 5.11
CA ALA A 94 8.33 0.63 3.84
C ALA A 94 8.24 1.91 2.99
N HIS A 95 9.32 2.69 2.97
CA HIS A 95 9.31 3.98 2.28
C HIS A 95 9.93 3.86 0.89
N LEU A 96 9.19 4.32 -0.11
CA LEU A 96 9.66 4.50 -1.48
C LEU A 96 10.08 5.97 -1.67
N LYS A 97 11.21 6.18 -2.33
CA LYS A 97 11.71 7.55 -2.59
C LYS A 97 10.76 8.35 -3.48
N THR A 98 10.16 7.68 -4.47
CA THR A 98 9.24 8.26 -5.46
C THR A 98 8.17 7.25 -5.83
N GLY A 99 7.09 7.69 -6.44
CA GLY A 99 6.03 6.83 -6.97
C GLY A 99 4.66 7.50 -7.06
N GLY A 100 4.52 8.68 -6.45
CA GLY A 100 3.28 9.47 -6.46
C GLY A 100 2.07 8.66 -6.00
N ASN A 101 0.95 8.78 -6.72
CA ASN A 101 -0.31 8.13 -6.35
C ASN A 101 -0.35 6.62 -6.65
N PHE A 102 0.55 6.13 -7.51
CA PHE A 102 0.48 4.77 -8.07
C PHE A 102 1.82 4.03 -7.99
N PRO A 103 2.45 3.94 -6.81
CA PRO A 103 3.76 3.30 -6.66
C PRO A 103 3.75 1.84 -7.09
N TYR A 104 2.62 1.14 -6.96
CA TYR A 104 2.46 -0.25 -7.39
C TYR A 104 2.52 -0.44 -8.92
N LEU A 105 2.33 0.62 -9.71
CA LEU A 105 2.50 0.59 -11.16
C LEU A 105 3.92 1.02 -11.56
N CYS A 106 4.37 2.19 -11.09
CA CYS A 106 5.61 2.81 -11.55
C CYS A 106 6.88 2.35 -10.80
N ARG A 107 6.72 1.76 -9.61
CA ARG A 107 7.77 1.19 -8.74
C ARG A 107 7.43 -0.23 -8.29
N SER A 108 6.81 -1.00 -9.19
CA SER A 108 6.30 -2.34 -8.92
C SER A 108 7.35 -3.29 -8.31
N ALA A 109 8.62 -3.21 -8.73
CA ALA A 109 9.69 -4.02 -8.16
C ALA A 109 9.92 -3.74 -6.66
N GLU A 110 9.96 -2.47 -6.24
CA GLU A 110 10.14 -2.08 -4.84
C GLU A 110 8.90 -2.45 -4.01
N VAL A 111 7.70 -2.19 -4.53
CA VAL A 111 6.44 -2.56 -3.87
C VAL A 111 6.36 -4.09 -3.68
N ASN A 112 6.68 -4.87 -4.72
CA ASN A 112 6.67 -6.32 -4.64
C ASN A 112 7.70 -6.86 -3.63
N LEU A 113 8.88 -6.24 -3.56
CA LEU A 113 9.88 -6.59 -2.55
C LEU A 113 9.34 -6.38 -1.14
N TYR A 114 8.69 -5.25 -0.85
CA TYR A 114 8.10 -5.00 0.47
C TYR A 114 6.97 -5.96 0.81
N ILE A 115 6.14 -6.31 -0.17
CA ILE A 115 5.11 -7.35 0.00
C ILE A 115 5.75 -8.69 0.34
N GLN A 116 6.80 -9.10 -0.38
CA GLN A 116 7.50 -10.36 -0.09
C GLN A 116 8.12 -10.36 1.30
N ILE A 117 8.79 -9.27 1.70
CA ILE A 117 9.36 -9.13 3.05
C ILE A 117 8.27 -9.23 4.13
N HIS A 118 7.11 -8.62 3.89
CA HIS A 118 5.97 -8.73 4.79
C HIS A 118 5.48 -10.18 4.88
N LEU A 119 5.34 -10.89 3.75
CA LEU A 119 4.83 -12.25 3.72
C LEU A 119 5.80 -13.29 4.31
N ARG A 120 7.10 -13.06 4.18
CA ARG A 120 8.15 -13.97 4.70
C ARG A 120 8.04 -14.24 6.20
N GLN A 121 7.53 -13.29 6.98
CA GLN A 121 7.36 -13.50 8.42
C GLN A 121 6.35 -14.61 8.76
N PHE A 122 5.49 -14.99 7.80
CA PHE A 122 4.49 -16.04 7.97
C PHE A 122 4.91 -17.40 7.42
N HIS A 123 6.09 -17.52 6.78
CA HIS A 123 6.58 -18.82 6.32
C HIS A 123 6.63 -19.82 7.49
N GLY A 124 6.41 -21.11 7.22
CA GLY A 124 6.35 -22.14 8.25
C GLY A 124 5.17 -22.06 9.23
N THR A 125 4.29 -21.05 9.11
CA THR A 125 3.05 -20.95 9.90
C THR A 125 1.84 -21.37 9.06
N ARG A 126 0.68 -21.52 9.72
CA ARG A 126 -0.61 -21.76 9.03
C ARG A 126 -1.07 -20.61 8.11
N TYR A 127 -0.40 -19.46 8.16
CA TYR A 127 -0.71 -18.27 7.35
C TYR A 127 0.30 -18.05 6.22
N ALA A 128 1.19 -19.01 5.96
CA ALA A 128 2.17 -18.91 4.89
C ALA A 128 1.48 -18.72 3.53
N ALA A 129 1.99 -17.76 2.75
CA ALA A 129 1.51 -17.50 1.38
C ALA A 129 2.09 -18.47 0.33
N ILE A 130 2.99 -19.37 0.75
CA ILE A 130 3.63 -20.38 -0.09
C ILE A 130 3.56 -21.75 0.59
N ASN A 131 3.59 -22.80 -0.22
CA ASN A 131 3.66 -24.18 0.28
C ASN A 131 4.98 -24.41 1.01
N SER A 132 4.95 -25.21 2.08
CA SER A 132 6.14 -25.53 2.89
C SER A 132 7.29 -26.11 2.07
N ASP A 133 6.98 -26.85 1.00
CA ASP A 133 7.96 -27.50 0.12
C ASP A 133 8.70 -26.50 -0.78
N MET A 134 8.21 -25.27 -0.88
CA MET A 134 8.81 -24.19 -1.66
C MET A 134 9.63 -23.21 -0.81
N VAL A 135 9.66 -23.40 0.52
CA VAL A 135 10.48 -22.58 1.41
C VAL A 135 11.91 -23.12 1.40
N SER A 136 12.88 -22.27 1.06
CA SER A 136 14.29 -22.68 1.10
C SER A 136 14.77 -22.91 2.54
N ALA A 137 15.78 -23.77 2.71
CA ALA A 137 16.38 -24.02 4.02
C ALA A 137 16.94 -22.74 4.65
N GLU A 138 17.49 -21.84 3.84
CA GLU A 138 18.03 -20.54 4.24
C GLU A 138 16.93 -19.61 4.80
N GLU A 139 15.74 -19.59 4.18
CA GLU A 139 14.61 -18.79 4.65
C GLU A 139 14.03 -19.30 5.99
N LEU A 140 14.10 -20.61 6.23
CA LEU A 140 13.71 -21.22 7.51
C LEU A 140 14.69 -20.90 8.64
N GLU A 141 15.98 -20.78 8.35
CA GLU A 141 17.01 -20.42 9.34
C GLU A 141 16.91 -18.95 9.78
N VAL A 142 16.65 -18.04 8.85
CA VAL A 142 16.41 -16.62 9.15
C VAL A 142 15.19 -16.42 10.06
N GLN A 143 14.16 -17.27 9.94
CA GLN A 143 13.03 -17.23 10.87
C GLN A 143 13.39 -17.71 12.27
N LYS A 144 14.19 -18.77 12.41
CA LYS A 144 14.62 -19.27 13.71
C LYS A 144 15.41 -18.21 14.47
N SER A 145 16.29 -17.47 13.80
CA SER A 145 17.07 -16.39 14.44
C SER A 145 16.18 -15.21 14.86
N HIS A 146 15.18 -14.83 14.06
CA HIS A 146 14.22 -13.79 14.42
C HIS A 146 13.30 -14.18 15.59
N LEU A 147 12.81 -15.43 15.63
CA LEU A 147 12.00 -15.95 16.74
C LEU A 147 12.79 -16.01 18.05
N VAL A 148 14.05 -16.44 17.99
CA VAL A 148 14.96 -16.48 19.15
C VAL A 148 15.24 -15.07 19.68
N ASN A 149 15.48 -14.09 18.81
CA ASN A 149 15.71 -12.71 19.25
C ASN A 149 14.46 -12.08 19.87
N SER A 150 13.26 -12.38 19.36
CA SER A 150 12.00 -11.91 19.98
C SER A 150 11.66 -12.57 21.32
N ALA A 151 12.29 -13.70 21.65
CA ALA A 151 12.07 -14.43 22.91
C ALA A 151 13.08 -14.04 24.00
N ILE A 152 14.15 -13.30 23.66
CA ILE A 152 15.19 -12.86 24.61
C ILE A 152 14.89 -11.45 25.17
N ASP A 153 14.01 -10.68 24.52
CA ASP A 153 13.56 -9.34 24.94
C ASP A 153 12.26 -9.35 25.80
N GLN A 154 11.90 -10.48 26.41
CA GLN A 154 10.85 -10.60 27.45
C GLN A 154 11.44 -11.07 28.77
#